data_AF-A0AAD8MML4-F1
#
_entry.id   AF-A0AAD8MML4-F1
#
_cell.length_a   1.000
_cell.length_b   1.000
_cell.length_c   1.000
_cell.angle_alpha   90.00
_cell.angle_beta   90.00
_cell.angle_gamma   90.00
#
_symmetry.space_group_name_H-M   'P 1'
#
loop_
_entity.id
_entity.type
_entity.pdbx_description
1 polymer ?
#
loop_
_entity_poly.entity_id
_entity_poly.type
_entity_poly.pdbx_seq_one_letter_code
_entity_poly.pdbx_strand_id
1 'polypeptide(L)'
;MELCEGGELLDRILAKKSSRYTEKDAARVVRQMLKVAAECHLHGLVHRDMKPENSMLAAYSKNGHPEECLTLCGEMALMGLRPTDATLVTSISAAADIAALPKGREHGFSWRQGYGSQDKVNTALVDMYAKSGSLMVARNLFELLKEKRIIS
;
A
#
# COMPACT_ATOMS: atom_id res chain seq x y z
N MET A 1 -23.21 -18.96 21.61
CA MET A 1 -21.88 -18.46 21.23
C MET A 1 -21.05 -19.70 20.98
N GLU A 2 -20.98 -20.14 19.72
CA GLU A 2 -20.22 -21.35 19.35
C GLU A 2 -18.73 -21.05 19.51
N LEU A 3 -18.03 -21.84 20.33
CA LEU A 3 -16.59 -21.76 20.43
C LEU A 3 -15.98 -22.28 19.13
N CYS A 4 -15.28 -21.42 18.40
CA CYS A 4 -14.44 -21.85 17.30
C CYS A 4 -13.24 -22.62 17.88
N GLU A 5 -13.28 -23.96 17.83
CA GLU A 5 -12.17 -24.85 18.26
C GLU A 5 -10.95 -24.82 17.34
N GLY A 6 -10.87 -23.86 16.42
CA GLY A 6 -9.75 -23.71 15.52
C GLY A 6 -8.53 -23.19 16.29
N GLY A 7 -7.58 -24.07 16.60
CA GLY A 7 -6.27 -23.70 17.17
C GLY A 7 -5.53 -22.59 16.40
N GLU A 8 -4.47 -22.05 16.99
CA GLU A 8 -3.85 -20.81 16.49
C GLU A 8 -3.28 -20.98 15.07
N LEU A 9 -3.26 -19.87 14.32
CA LEU A 9 -2.66 -19.83 12.98
C LEU A 9 -1.21 -20.33 13.01
N LEU A 10 -0.49 -20.04 14.10
CA LEU A 10 0.87 -20.50 14.34
C LEU A 10 0.96 -22.03 14.38
N ASP A 11 0.04 -22.71 15.08
CA ASP A 11 0.00 -24.17 15.16
C ASP A 11 -0.24 -24.80 13.79
N ARG A 12 -1.11 -24.20 12.98
CA ARG A 12 -1.40 -24.66 11.61
C ARG A 12 -0.24 -24.45 10.64
N ILE A 13 0.54 -23.38 10.84
CA ILE A 13 1.77 -23.12 10.08
C ILE A 13 2.84 -24.15 10.46
N LEU A 14 3.01 -24.44 11.75
CA LEU A 14 4.00 -25.39 12.27
C LEU A 14 3.62 -26.86 11.99
N ALA A 15 2.34 -27.18 11.93
CA ALA A 15 1.85 -28.53 11.61
C ALA A 15 2.16 -28.98 10.16
N LYS A 16 2.45 -28.04 9.25
CA LYS A 16 2.94 -28.36 7.89
C LYS A 16 4.41 -28.80 7.94
N LYS A 17 4.63 -30.05 8.35
CA LYS A 17 5.95 -30.72 8.44
C LYS A 17 6.77 -30.84 7.13
N SER A 18 6.37 -30.20 6.02
CA SER A 18 7.00 -30.44 4.71
C SER A 18 7.06 -29.25 3.76
N SER A 19 6.52 -28.08 4.11
CA SER A 19 6.52 -26.92 3.21
C SER A 19 6.80 -25.65 4.00
N ARG A 20 7.95 -25.03 3.75
CA ARG A 20 8.30 -23.71 4.31
C ARG A 20 7.14 -22.75 3.97
N TYR A 21 6.65 -22.02 4.97
CA TYR A 21 5.69 -20.95 4.73
C TYR A 21 6.35 -19.89 3.85
N THR A 22 5.87 -19.76 2.62
CA THR A 22 6.50 -18.88 1.64
C THR A 22 5.88 -17.48 1.67
N GLU A 23 6.58 -16.49 1.11
CA GLU A 23 6.01 -15.16 0.85
C GLU A 23 4.71 -15.24 0.03
N LYS A 24 4.62 -16.22 -0.88
CA LYS A 24 3.40 -16.52 -1.65
C LYS A 24 2.26 -17.00 -0.76
N ASP A 25 2.54 -17.79 0.28
CA ASP A 25 1.53 -18.22 1.25
C ASP A 25 1.09 -17.04 2.13
N ALA A 26 2.03 -16.20 2.57
CA ALA A 26 1.73 -14.96 3.30
C ALA A 26 0.81 -14.03 2.49
N ALA A 27 1.16 -13.78 1.22
CA ALA A 27 0.35 -12.97 0.32
C ALA A 27 -1.07 -13.54 0.13
N ARG A 28 -1.22 -14.87 0.07
CA ARG A 28 -2.53 -15.52 -0.05
C ARG A 28 -3.39 -15.25 1.20
N VAL A 29 -2.83 -15.44 2.39
CA VAL A 29 -3.55 -15.21 3.66
C VAL A 29 -3.92 -13.74 3.80
N VAL A 30 -3.01 -12.82 3.47
CA VAL A 30 -3.31 -11.38 3.54
C VAL A 30 -4.39 -10.99 2.53
N ARG A 31 -4.35 -11.48 1.29
CA ARG A 31 -5.44 -11.26 0.31
C ARG A 31 -6.79 -11.79 0.81
N GLN A 32 -6.80 -12.88 1.57
CA GLN A 32 -8.04 -13.40 2.17
C GLN A 32 -8.53 -12.49 3.31
N MET A 33 -7.64 -12.07 4.22
CA MET A 33 -7.97 -11.12 5.29
C MET A 33 -8.50 -9.80 4.73
N LEU A 34 -7.87 -9.31 3.66
CA LEU A 34 -8.26 -8.14 2.89
C LEU A 34 -9.71 -8.18 2.39
N LYS A 35 -10.10 -9.30 1.77
CA LYS A 35 -11.48 -9.51 1.29
C LYS A 35 -12.48 -9.48 2.44
N VAL A 36 -12.15 -10.15 3.55
CA VAL A 36 -13.01 -10.17 4.74
C VAL A 36 -13.12 -8.77 5.35
N ALA A 37 -12.02 -8.02 5.44
CA ALA A 37 -12.03 -6.66 5.96
C ALA A 37 -12.87 -5.72 5.07
N ALA A 38 -12.79 -5.85 3.74
CA ALA A 38 -13.63 -5.11 2.81
C ALA A 38 -15.13 -5.41 3.01
N GLU A 39 -15.49 -6.67 3.16
CA GLU A 39 -16.87 -7.10 3.43
C GLU A 39 -17.40 -6.56 4.77
N CYS A 40 -16.57 -6.62 5.82
CA CYS A 40 -16.87 -6.03 7.12
C CYS A 40 -17.12 -4.52 7.00
N HIS A 41 -16.28 -3.80 6.26
CA HIS A 41 -16.46 -2.35 6.04
C HIS A 41 -17.74 -2.03 5.26
N LEU A 42 -18.12 -2.84 4.27
CA LEU A 42 -19.42 -2.70 3.58
C LEU A 42 -20.61 -2.84 4.54
N HIS A 43 -20.46 -3.66 5.58
CA HIS A 43 -21.44 -3.84 6.65
C HIS A 43 -21.30 -2.84 7.80
N GLY A 44 -20.44 -1.82 7.68
CA GLY A 44 -20.21 -0.80 8.71
C GLY A 44 -19.37 -1.27 9.90
N LEU A 45 -18.75 -2.46 9.82
CA LEU A 45 -17.85 -3.00 10.83
C LEU A 45 -16.43 -2.48 10.60
N VAL A 46 -16.01 -1.50 11.39
CA VAL A 46 -14.68 -0.89 11.29
C VAL A 46 -13.71 -1.56 12.27
N HIS A 47 -12.73 -2.31 11.75
CA HIS A 47 -11.62 -2.81 12.56
C HIS A 47 -10.59 -1.67 12.77
N ARG A 48 -10.33 -1.32 14.03
CA ARG A 48 -9.59 -0.11 14.37
C ARG A 48 -8.07 -0.29 14.46
N ASP A 49 -7.54 -1.52 14.48
CA ASP A 49 -6.11 -1.74 14.70
C ASP A 49 -5.48 -2.64 13.63
N MET A 50 -4.52 -2.05 12.92
CA MET A 50 -3.64 -2.62 11.89
C MET A 50 -4.35 -3.06 10.60
N LYS A 51 -4.00 -2.40 9.49
CA LYS A 51 -4.37 -2.80 8.13
C LYS A 51 -3.32 -3.79 7.60
N PRO A 52 -3.61 -5.12 7.49
CA PRO A 52 -2.65 -6.12 7.02
C PRO A 52 -1.99 -5.75 5.69
N GLU A 53 -2.71 -5.02 4.85
CA GLU A 53 -2.21 -4.42 3.61
C GLU A 53 -0.96 -3.56 3.80
N ASN A 54 -0.94 -2.71 4.84
CA ASN A 54 0.18 -1.83 5.09
C ASN A 54 1.44 -2.62 5.44
N SER A 55 1.29 -3.74 6.13
CA SER A 55 2.40 -4.66 6.44
C SER A 55 2.95 -5.31 5.17
N MET A 56 2.07 -5.75 4.26
CA MET A 56 2.50 -6.33 2.98
C MET A 56 3.13 -5.30 2.05
N LEU A 57 2.57 -4.10 1.97
CA LEU A 57 3.15 -3.01 1.17
C LEU A 57 4.54 -2.62 1.67
N ALA A 58 4.72 -2.52 2.99
CA ALA A 58 6.02 -2.28 3.59
C ALA A 58 7.01 -3.42 3.29
N ALA A 59 6.56 -4.68 3.30
CA ALA A 59 7.40 -5.83 2.96
C ALA A 59 7.83 -5.81 1.49
N TYR A 60 6.89 -5.62 0.55
CA TYR A 60 7.19 -5.56 -0.88
C TYR A 60 8.13 -4.40 -1.22
N SER A 61 7.90 -3.22 -0.65
CA SER A 61 8.78 -2.07 -0.85
C SER A 61 10.19 -2.31 -0.32
N LYS A 62 10.34 -2.91 0.86
CA LYS A 62 11.66 -3.22 1.44
C LYS A 62 12.42 -4.32 0.69
N ASN A 63 11.70 -5.25 0.08
CA ASN A 63 12.29 -6.41 -0.59
C ASN A 63 12.53 -6.19 -2.09
N GLY A 64 12.27 -4.99 -2.62
CA GLY A 64 12.50 -4.69 -4.05
C GLY A 64 11.47 -5.30 -4.99
N HIS A 65 10.21 -5.40 -4.54
CA HIS A 65 9.07 -5.93 -5.28
C HIS A 65 8.04 -4.81 -5.62
N PRO A 66 8.42 -3.81 -6.45
CA PRO A 66 7.58 -2.65 -6.69
C PRO A 66 6.32 -3.00 -7.52
N GLU A 67 6.36 -4.01 -8.38
CA GLU A 67 5.20 -4.42 -9.19
C GLU A 67 4.11 -5.06 -8.32
N GLU A 68 4.51 -5.91 -7.38
CA GLU A 68 3.63 -6.54 -6.39
C GLU A 68 3.01 -5.50 -5.46
N CYS A 69 3.79 -4.48 -5.06
CA CYS A 69 3.31 -3.34 -4.29
C CYS A 69 2.19 -2.60 -5.02
N LEU A 70 2.39 -2.25 -6.29
CA LEU A 70 1.41 -1.53 -7.10
C LEU A 70 0.17 -2.37 -7.42
N THR A 71 0.37 -3.68 -7.65
CA THR A 71 -0.72 -4.63 -7.85
C THR A 71 -1.61 -4.68 -6.62
N LEU A 72 -1.02 -4.79 -5.42
CA LEU A 72 -1.75 -4.80 -4.17
C LEU A 72 -2.52 -3.49 -3.93
N CYS A 73 -1.90 -2.33 -4.19
CA CYS A 73 -2.58 -1.04 -4.13
C CYS A 73 -3.79 -0.97 -5.08
N GLY A 74 -3.67 -1.52 -6.29
CA GLY A 74 -4.77 -1.62 -7.24
C GLY A 74 -5.89 -2.52 -6.75
N GLU A 75 -5.55 -3.69 -6.20
CA GLU A 75 -6.53 -4.63 -5.62
C GLU A 75 -7.28 -4.00 -4.44
N MET A 76 -6.59 -3.29 -3.54
CA MET A 76 -7.22 -2.55 -2.45
C MET A 76 -8.26 -1.55 -2.95
N ALA A 77 -7.92 -0.78 -3.99
CA ALA A 77 -8.82 0.21 -4.57
C ALA A 77 -10.08 -0.46 -5.17
N LEU A 78 -9.91 -1.60 -5.86
CA LEU A 78 -11.02 -2.38 -6.43
C LEU A 78 -11.93 -2.98 -5.35
N MET A 79 -11.38 -3.30 -4.18
CA MET A 79 -12.13 -3.79 -3.02
C MET A 79 -12.82 -2.66 -2.21
N GLY A 80 -12.75 -1.41 -2.67
CA GLY A 80 -13.33 -0.27 -1.95
C GLY A 80 -12.56 0.11 -0.68
N LEU A 81 -11.36 -0.42 -0.48
CA LEU A 81 -10.55 -0.12 0.68
C LEU A 81 -9.81 1.20 0.47
N ARG A 82 -10.14 2.19 1.31
CA ARG A 82 -9.49 3.48 1.26
C ARG A 82 -8.01 3.35 1.67
N PRO A 83 -7.05 3.69 0.77
CA PRO A 83 -5.63 3.66 1.10
C PRO A 83 -5.32 4.68 2.20
N THR A 84 -4.26 4.43 2.96
CA THR A 84 -3.76 5.37 3.97
C THR A 84 -2.68 6.28 3.36
N ASP A 85 -2.24 7.33 4.06
CA ASP A 85 -1.08 8.13 3.63
C ASP A 85 0.15 7.24 3.41
N ALA A 86 0.40 6.30 4.33
CA ALA A 86 1.51 5.36 4.23
C ALA A 86 1.37 4.46 2.99
N THR A 87 0.17 3.94 2.72
CA THR A 87 -0.12 3.14 1.52
C THR A 87 0.25 3.91 0.25
N LEU A 88 -0.18 5.17 0.15
CA LEU A 88 0.06 6.00 -1.03
C LEU A 88 1.54 6.36 -1.17
N VAL A 89 2.22 6.74 -0.09
CA VAL A 89 3.66 7.02 -0.12
C VAL A 89 4.43 5.79 -0.61
N THR A 90 4.15 4.61 -0.08
CA THR A 90 4.79 3.37 -0.51
C THR A 90 4.50 3.02 -1.97
N SER A 91 3.25 3.20 -2.43
CA SER A 91 2.85 3.02 -3.84
C SER A 91 3.60 3.97 -4.77
N ILE A 92 3.68 5.25 -4.42
CA ILE A 92 4.35 6.28 -5.22
C ILE A 92 5.85 6.02 -5.29
N SER A 93 6.48 5.62 -4.18
CA SER A 93 7.90 5.25 -4.18
C SER A 93 8.17 4.02 -5.05
N ALA A 94 7.35 2.97 -4.92
CA ALA A 94 7.45 1.79 -5.80
C ALA A 94 7.27 2.16 -7.28
N ALA A 95 6.36 3.10 -7.58
CA ALA A 95 6.20 3.59 -8.94
C ALA A 95 7.39 4.41 -9.45
N ALA A 96 8.06 5.15 -8.57
CA ALA A 96 9.26 5.91 -8.93
C ALA A 96 10.42 4.99 -9.33
N ASP A 97 10.48 3.79 -8.73
CA ASP A 97 11.51 2.78 -9.03
C ASP A 97 11.25 2.04 -10.34
N ILE A 98 9.99 2.00 -10.81
CA ILE A 98 9.62 1.40 -12.11
C ILE A 98 9.60 2.49 -13.19
N ALA A 99 10.69 2.59 -13.95
CA ALA A 99 10.84 3.55 -15.05
C ALA A 99 9.74 3.44 -16.14
N ALA A 100 9.02 2.31 -16.21
CA ALA A 100 8.01 2.02 -17.21
C ALA A 100 6.61 2.59 -16.92
N LEU A 101 6.35 3.14 -15.72
CA LEU A 101 4.99 3.57 -15.37
C LEU A 101 4.59 4.89 -16.03
N PRO A 102 3.33 5.01 -16.50
CA PRO A 102 2.81 6.27 -17.02
C PRO A 102 2.97 7.38 -15.99
N LYS A 103 3.72 8.42 -16.38
CA LYS A 103 3.94 9.61 -15.56
C LYS A 103 2.61 10.15 -15.04
N GLY A 104 2.46 10.22 -13.72
CA GLY A 104 1.27 10.79 -13.08
C GLY A 104 0.10 9.83 -12.83
N ARG A 105 0.20 8.52 -13.11
CA ARG A 105 -0.83 7.54 -12.71
C ARG A 105 -1.10 7.60 -11.20
N GLU A 106 -0.03 7.52 -10.40
CA GLU A 106 -0.12 7.55 -8.94
C GLU A 106 -0.57 8.91 -8.42
N HIS A 107 -0.18 10.01 -9.09
CA HIS A 107 -0.67 11.35 -8.78
C HIS A 107 -2.19 11.44 -8.98
N GLY A 108 -2.69 11.01 -10.14
CA GLY A 108 -4.14 11.01 -10.40
C GLY A 108 -4.89 10.09 -9.42
N PHE A 109 -4.30 8.95 -9.06
CA PHE A 109 -4.87 8.05 -8.08
C PHE A 109 -4.95 8.68 -6.68
N SER A 110 -3.87 9.25 -6.16
CA SER A 110 -3.86 9.89 -4.84
C SER A 110 -4.83 11.07 -4.77
N TRP A 111 -4.92 11.88 -5.84
CA TRP A 111 -5.86 12.99 -5.93
C TRP A 111 -7.33 12.52 -5.85
N ARG A 112 -7.69 11.48 -6.61
CA ARG A 112 -9.04 10.89 -6.57
C ARG A 112 -9.41 10.31 -5.20
N GLN A 113 -8.42 9.89 -4.41
CA GLN A 113 -8.62 9.39 -3.04
C GLN A 113 -8.70 10.52 -1.99
N GLY A 114 -8.57 11.79 -2.40
CA GLY A 114 -8.68 12.96 -1.53
C GLY A 114 -7.37 13.37 -0.85
N TYR A 115 -6.21 12.98 -1.40
CA TYR A 115 -4.89 13.25 -0.80
C TYR A 115 -4.14 14.43 -1.45
N GLY A 116 -4.78 15.21 -2.33
CA GLY A 116 -4.12 16.30 -3.07
C GLY A 116 -3.53 17.41 -2.19
N SER A 117 -4.00 17.57 -0.95
CA SER A 117 -3.49 18.54 0.01
C SER A 117 -2.61 17.94 1.12
N GLN A 118 -2.27 16.65 1.03
CA GLN A 118 -1.48 15.97 2.05
C GLN A 118 0.01 16.05 1.74
N ASP A 119 0.74 16.86 2.52
CA ASP A 119 2.15 17.15 2.29
C ASP A 119 3.00 15.88 2.22
N LYS A 120 2.73 14.87 3.07
CA LYS A 120 3.45 13.57 3.03
C LYS A 120 3.34 12.89 1.67
N VAL A 121 2.16 12.88 1.08
CA VAL A 121 1.90 12.26 -0.23
C VAL A 121 2.51 13.13 -1.34
N ASN A 122 2.37 14.45 -1.24
CA ASN A 122 2.93 15.39 -2.20
C ASN A 122 4.47 15.35 -2.22
N THR A 123 5.13 15.18 -1.07
CA THR A 123 6.59 14.97 -1.00
C THR A 123 7.01 13.71 -1.76
N ALA A 124 6.28 12.60 -1.63
CA ALA A 124 6.56 11.39 -2.40
C ALA A 124 6.35 11.60 -3.92
N LEU A 125 5.33 12.37 -4.30
CA LEU A 125 5.11 12.74 -5.70
C LEU A 125 6.22 13.62 -6.27
N VAL A 126 6.77 14.55 -5.48
CA VAL A 126 7.94 15.36 -5.86
C VAL A 126 9.12 14.45 -6.21
N ASP A 127 9.45 13.48 -5.35
CA ASP A 127 10.53 12.51 -5.61
C ASP A 127 10.29 11.70 -6.89
N MET A 128 9.07 11.18 -7.07
CA MET A 128 8.70 10.41 -8.26
C MET A 128 8.81 11.23 -9.56
N TYR A 129 8.32 12.47 -9.58
CA TYR A 129 8.43 13.33 -10.75
C TYR A 129 9.88 13.80 -11.00
N ALA A 130 10.68 13.98 -9.95
CA ALA A 130 12.10 14.30 -10.08
C ALA A 130 12.88 13.14 -10.70
N LYS A 131 12.73 11.92 -10.17
CA LYS A 131 13.38 10.69 -10.69
C LYS A 131 12.97 10.37 -12.12
N SER A 132 11.72 10.64 -12.49
CA SER A 132 11.22 10.44 -13.87
C SER A 132 11.57 11.58 -14.85
N GLY A 133 12.35 12.58 -14.41
CA GLY A 133 12.83 13.68 -15.25
C GLY A 133 11.81 14.80 -15.50
N SER A 134 10.64 14.75 -14.87
CA SER A 134 9.58 15.75 -14.99
C SER A 134 9.74 16.87 -13.94
N LEU A 135 10.89 17.55 -13.98
CA LEU A 135 11.32 18.55 -12.99
C LEU A 135 10.34 19.71 -12.81
N MET A 136 9.66 20.15 -13.87
CA MET A 136 8.68 21.23 -13.77
C MET A 136 7.47 20.85 -12.90
N VAL A 137 6.99 19.61 -13.03
CA VAL A 137 5.88 19.11 -12.20
C VAL A 137 6.35 18.91 -10.76
N ALA A 138 7.55 18.36 -10.57
CA ALA A 138 8.16 18.21 -9.25
C ALA A 138 8.28 19.57 -8.53
N ARG A 139 8.77 20.60 -9.24
CA ARG A 139 8.89 21.97 -8.70
C ARG A 139 7.53 22.55 -8.32
N ASN A 140 6.53 22.42 -9.19
CA ASN A 140 5.19 22.94 -8.91
C ASN A 140 4.59 22.29 -7.66
N LEU A 141 4.72 20.96 -7.52
CA LEU A 141 4.26 20.25 -6.32
C LEU A 141 5.03 20.68 -5.07
N PHE A 142 6.34 20.88 -5.17
CA PHE A 142 7.16 21.33 -4.05
C PHE A 142 6.77 22.73 -3.55
N GLU A 143 6.41 23.65 -4.46
CA GLU A 143 5.94 24.98 -4.06
C GLU A 143 4.55 24.97 -3.42
N LEU A 144 3.75 23.94 -3.66
CA LEU A 144 2.43 23.76 -3.03
C LEU A 144 2.50 23.13 -1.63
N LEU A 145 3.66 22.63 -1.20
CA LEU A 145 3.85 22.08 0.15
C LEU A 145 3.75 23.19 1.19
N LYS A 146 2.96 22.96 2.25
CA LYS A 146 2.87 23.90 3.38
C LYS A 146 4.13 23.80 4.25
N GLU A 147 4.61 22.58 4.47
CA GLU A 147 5.86 22.30 5.16
C GLU A 147 6.92 21.76 4.19
N LYS A 148 7.94 22.57 3.94
CA LYS A 148 9.11 22.17 3.14
C LYS A 148 10.11 21.48 4.06
N ARG A 149 10.16 20.15 4.02
CA ARG A 149 11.20 19.37 4.71
C ARG A 149 12.39 19.12 3.80
N ILE A 150 13.59 19.28 4.36
CA ILE A 150 14.82 18.78 3.76
C ILE A 150 14.88 17.29 4.08
N ILE A 151 14.93 16.45 3.05
CA ILE A 151 15.19 15.02 3.20
C ILE A 151 16.71 14.87 3.13
N SER A 152 17.34 14.59 4.28
CA SER A 152 18.78 14.29 4.37
C SER A 152 19.04 12.82 4.10
#